data_AF-A0A162N1M5-F1
#
_entry.id   AF-A0A162N1M5-F1
#
_cell.length_a   1.000
_cell.length_b   1.000
_cell.length_c   1.000
_cell.angle_alpha   90.00
_cell.angle_beta   90.00
_cell.angle_gamma   90.00
#
_symmetry.space_group_name_H-M   'P 1'
#
loop_
_entity.id
_entity.type
_entity.pdbx_description
1 polymer ?
#
loop_
_entity_poly.entity_id
_entity_poly.type
_entity_poly.pdbx_seq_one_letter_code
_entity_poly.pdbx_strand_id
1 'polypeptide(L)'
;MITPEAIVEELERKGVKITVAGDKLRLEAPAGVLTPSLKELIARNKAQIIEWLMNPTTDCGGKVVRLYRARPECMKAGYCLRFTNDCGLFPLTWRWGWCRERVSMARPQRKARGG
;
A
#
# COMPACT_ATOMS: atom_id res chain seq x y z
N MET A 1 14.44 2.90 -12.16
CA MET A 1 14.48 2.22 -10.84
C MET A 1 13.04 1.85 -10.51
N ILE A 2 12.78 0.58 -10.22
CA ILE A 2 11.44 0.16 -9.77
C ILE A 2 11.41 0.34 -8.24
N THR A 3 10.38 0.98 -7.71
CA THR A 3 10.20 1.17 -6.27
C THR A 3 9.65 -0.11 -5.62
N PRO A 4 10.01 -0.42 -4.36
CA PRO A 4 9.50 -1.62 -3.67
C PRO A 4 7.98 -1.61 -3.57
N GLU A 5 7.36 -0.43 -3.45
CA GLU A 5 5.91 -0.25 -3.49
C GLU A 5 5.31 -0.71 -4.83
N ALA A 6 5.92 -0.41 -5.97
CA ALA A 6 5.38 -0.81 -7.27
C ALA A 6 5.43 -2.34 -7.45
N ILE A 7 6.48 -2.98 -6.92
CA ILE A 7 6.62 -4.46 -6.96
C ILE A 7 5.52 -5.12 -6.14
N VAL A 8 5.29 -4.65 -4.91
CA VAL A 8 4.24 -5.18 -4.03
C VAL A 8 2.88 -5.04 -4.69
N GLU A 9 2.59 -3.89 -5.29
CA GLU A 9 1.31 -3.66 -5.97
C GLU A 9 1.11 -4.60 -7.17
N GLU A 10 2.13 -4.75 -8.00
CA GLU A 10 2.07 -5.66 -9.16
C GLU A 10 1.82 -7.11 -8.72
N LEU A 11 2.45 -7.55 -7.62
CA LEU A 11 2.25 -8.88 -7.05
C LEU A 11 0.82 -9.06 -6.53
N GLU A 12 0.29 -8.11 -5.78
CA GLU A 12 -1.09 -8.20 -5.26
C GLU A 12 -2.13 -8.13 -6.38
N ARG A 13 -1.89 -7.31 -7.40
CA ARG A 13 -2.74 -7.23 -8.61
C ARG A 13 -2.81 -8.56 -9.34
N LYS A 14 -1.72 -9.32 -9.35
CA LYS A 14 -1.65 -10.68 -9.91
C LYS A 14 -2.21 -11.75 -8.95
N GLY A 15 -2.76 -11.35 -7.80
CA GLY A 15 -3.33 -12.27 -6.81
C GLY A 15 -2.29 -12.98 -5.95
N VAL A 16 -1.04 -12.47 -5.90
CA VAL A 16 0.00 -13.00 -5.02
C VAL A 16 -0.17 -12.39 -3.63
N LYS A 17 -0.37 -13.23 -2.61
CA LYS A 17 -0.32 -12.79 -1.21
C LYS A 17 1.12 -12.76 -0.75
N ILE A 18 1.53 -11.61 -0.23
CA ILE A 18 2.88 -11.39 0.28
C ILE A 18 2.80 -11.22 1.79
N THR A 19 3.52 -12.06 2.53
CA THR A 19 3.65 -11.97 3.98
C THR A 19 5.11 -11.93 4.39
N VAL A 20 5.43 -11.19 5.45
CA VAL A 20 6.77 -11.11 6.04
C VAL A 20 6.76 -11.94 7.32
N ALA A 21 7.69 -12.88 7.42
CA ALA A 21 7.91 -13.73 8.59
C ALA A 21 9.35 -13.54 9.07
N GLY A 22 9.56 -12.56 9.96
CA GLY A 22 10.91 -12.07 10.30
C GLY A 22 11.61 -11.53 9.05
N ASP A 23 12.81 -12.02 8.77
CA ASP A 23 13.61 -11.65 7.58
C ASP A 23 13.26 -12.45 6.32
N LYS A 24 12.18 -13.23 6.34
CA LYS A 24 11.76 -14.07 5.22
C LYS A 24 10.48 -13.54 4.57
N LEU A 25 10.53 -13.39 3.25
CA LEU A 25 9.37 -13.07 2.42
C LEU A 25 8.66 -14.38 2.05
N ARG A 26 7.40 -14.54 2.47
CA ARG A 26 6.52 -15.62 2.03
C ARG A 26 5.62 -15.10 0.92
N LEU A 27 5.59 -15.84 -0.19
CA LEU A 27 4.79 -15.52 -1.36
C LEU A 27 3.85 -16.70 -1.62
N GLU A 28 2.56 -16.46 -1.49
CA GLU A 28 1.53 -17.40 -1.91
C GLU A 28 0.94 -16.89 -3.22
N ALA A 29 1.30 -17.53 -4.32
CA ALA A 29 0.82 -17.20 -5.65
C ALA A 29 0.04 -18.37 -6.25
N PRO A 30 -1.00 -18.11 -7.06
CA PRO A 30 -1.60 -19.14 -7.88
C PRO A 30 -0.60 -19.67 -8.93
N ALA A 31 -0.82 -20.90 -9.39
CA ALA A 31 0.07 -21.56 -10.35
C ALA A 31 0.22 -20.73 -11.64
N GLY A 32 1.45 -20.58 -12.12
CA GLY A 32 1.78 -19.84 -13.36
C GLY A 32 1.98 -18.32 -13.20
N VAL A 33 1.64 -17.71 -12.06
CA VAL A 33 1.81 -16.26 -11.86
C VAL A 33 3.27 -15.88 -11.52
N LEU A 34 3.97 -16.73 -10.77
CA LEU A 34 5.38 -16.52 -10.43
C LEU A 34 6.29 -16.95 -11.58
N THR A 35 6.36 -16.12 -12.61
CA THR A 35 7.33 -16.29 -13.71
C THR A 35 8.77 -16.19 -13.19
N PRO A 36 9.75 -16.85 -13.84
CA PRO A 36 11.15 -16.78 -13.43
C PRO A 36 11.69 -15.34 -13.39
N SER A 37 11.32 -14.50 -14.36
CA SER A 37 11.68 -13.08 -14.38
C SER A 37 11.12 -12.31 -13.17
N LEU A 38 9.90 -12.63 -12.73
CA LEU A 38 9.30 -12.01 -11.55
C LEU A 38 9.98 -12.47 -10.26
N LYS A 39 10.33 -13.76 -10.16
CA LYS A 39 11.11 -14.29 -9.03
C LYS A 39 12.48 -13.60 -8.92
N GLU A 40 13.15 -13.40 -10.04
CA GLU A 40 14.44 -12.69 -10.08
C GLU A 40 14.30 -11.23 -9.65
N LEU A 41 13.25 -10.55 -10.11
CA LEU A 41 12.95 -9.17 -9.73
C LEU A 41 12.68 -9.04 -8.23
N ILE A 42 11.92 -9.97 -7.64
CA ILE A 42 11.69 -10.03 -6.20
C ILE A 42 12.99 -10.32 -5.45
N ALA A 43 13.80 -11.28 -5.93
CA ALA A 43 15.06 -11.65 -5.27
C ALA A 43 16.04 -10.47 -5.23
N ARG A 44 16.18 -9.73 -6.33
CA ARG A 44 17.04 -8.53 -6.41
C ARG A 44 16.60 -7.40 -5.49
N ASN A 45 15.29 -7.25 -5.27
CA ASN A 45 14.72 -6.18 -4.45
C ASN A 45 14.25 -6.66 -3.08
N LYS A 46 14.55 -7.91 -2.69
CA LYS A 46 13.96 -8.57 -1.53
C LYS A 46 14.13 -7.77 -0.25
N ALA A 47 15.33 -7.26 0.02
CA ALA A 47 15.63 -6.48 1.22
C ALA A 47 14.77 -5.21 1.29
N GLN A 48 14.71 -4.46 0.19
CA GLN A 48 13.89 -3.24 0.08
C GLN A 48 12.38 -3.54 0.21
N ILE A 49 11.91 -4.66 -0.33
CA ILE A 49 10.52 -5.09 -0.21
C ILE A 49 10.18 -5.45 1.25
N ILE A 50 11.07 -6.16 1.95
CA ILE A 50 10.88 -6.50 3.36
C ILE A 50 10.84 -5.23 4.21
N GLU A 51 11.81 -4.34 4.02
CA GLU A 51 11.88 -3.06 4.75
C GLU A 51 10.61 -2.23 4.53
N TRP A 52 10.17 -2.12 3.27
CA TRP A 52 8.93 -1.43 2.94
C TRP A 52 7.69 -2.14 3.51
N LEU A 53 7.62 -3.47 3.51
CA LEU A 53 6.47 -4.19 4.10
C LEU A 53 6.42 -4.08 5.63
N MET A 54 7.56 -3.90 6.30
CA MET A 54 7.64 -3.64 7.73
C MET A 54 7.17 -2.22 8.07
N ASN A 55 7.47 -1.24 7.22
CA ASN A 55 6.99 0.13 7.37
C ASN A 55 6.45 0.69 6.04
N PRO A 56 5.23 0.28 5.63
CA PRO A 56 4.72 0.62 4.32
C PRO A 56 4.35 2.10 4.29
N THR A 57 4.99 2.84 3.40
CA THR A 57 4.80 4.27 3.23
C THR A 57 4.62 4.61 1.77
N THR A 58 3.93 5.71 1.48
CA THR A 58 3.83 6.25 0.11
C THR A 58 3.92 7.77 0.16
N ASP A 59 4.40 8.38 -0.91
CA ASP A 59 4.29 9.82 -1.09
C ASP A 59 2.87 10.17 -1.53
N CYS A 60 2.24 11.08 -0.80
CA CYS A 60 0.99 11.67 -1.22
C CYS A 60 1.11 13.20 -1.25
N GLY A 61 1.59 13.74 -2.36
CA GLY A 61 1.67 15.18 -2.59
C GLY A 61 2.80 15.82 -1.79
N GLY A 62 3.97 15.18 -1.76
CA GLY A 62 5.16 15.66 -1.04
C GLY A 62 5.15 15.35 0.46
N LYS A 63 4.23 14.49 0.91
CA LYS A 63 4.18 14.00 2.30
C LYS A 63 4.27 12.48 2.29
N VAL A 64 5.26 11.96 2.99
CA VAL A 64 5.38 10.52 3.24
C VAL A 64 4.32 10.15 4.28
N VAL A 65 3.36 9.32 3.88
CA VAL A 65 2.27 8.85 4.73
C VAL A 65 2.40 7.36 4.97
N ARG A 66 2.05 6.92 6.18
CA ARG A 66 2.00 5.49 6.49
C ARG A 66 0.78 4.85 5.85
N LEU A 67 1.02 3.68 5.27
CA LEU A 67 0.01 2.81 4.71
C LEU A 67 -0.35 1.70 5.69
N TYR A 68 -1.57 1.23 5.57
CA TYR A 68 -2.15 0.18 6.37
C TYR A 68 -2.88 -0.78 5.43
N ARG A 69 -2.92 -2.06 5.80
CA ARG A 69 -3.73 -3.04 5.07
C ARG A 69 -5.20 -2.66 5.18
N ALA A 70 -5.90 -2.66 4.05
CA ALA A 70 -7.33 -2.45 4.01
C ALA A 70 -8.02 -3.58 4.78
N ARG A 71 -9.03 -3.23 5.58
CA ARG A 71 -9.80 -4.23 6.32
C ARG A 71 -10.52 -5.16 5.33
N PRO A 72 -10.65 -6.47 5.64
CA PRO A 72 -11.34 -7.42 4.77
C PRO A 72 -12.77 -6.98 4.43
N GLU A 73 -13.44 -6.31 5.35
CA GLU A 73 -14.81 -5.81 5.17
C GLU A 73 -14.86 -4.72 4.10
N CYS A 74 -13.95 -3.74 4.16
CA CYS A 74 -13.81 -2.70 3.13
C CYS A 74 -13.47 -3.29 1.75
N MET A 75 -12.62 -4.34 1.73
CA MET A 75 -12.29 -5.04 0.49
C MET A 75 -13.49 -5.76 -0.10
N LYS A 76 -14.32 -6.42 0.72
CA LYS A 76 -15.54 -7.11 0.27
C LYS A 76 -16.59 -6.15 -0.29
N ALA A 77 -16.71 -4.95 0.28
CA ALA A 77 -17.66 -3.96 -0.24
C ALA A 77 -17.17 -3.25 -1.50
N GLY A 78 -15.88 -3.28 -1.81
CA GLY A 78 -15.29 -2.55 -2.92
C GLY A 78 -15.15 -1.04 -2.68
N TYR A 79 -15.49 -0.54 -1.49
CA TYR A 79 -15.33 0.85 -1.08
C TYR A 79 -15.00 0.96 0.41
N CYS A 80 -14.48 2.11 0.83
CA CYS A 80 -14.31 2.38 2.27
C CYS A 80 -15.67 2.56 2.91
N LEU A 81 -16.03 1.61 3.76
CA LEU A 81 -17.31 1.58 4.44
C LEU A 81 -17.44 2.63 5.53
N ARG A 82 -16.36 3.37 5.87
CA ARG A 82 -16.30 4.30 7.01
C ARG A 82 -17.01 3.66 8.22
N PHE A 83 -16.71 2.38 8.50
CA PHE A 83 -17.51 1.51 9.38
C PHE A 83 -17.74 2.05 10.78
N THR A 84 -16.99 3.08 11.15
CA THR A 84 -17.31 4.03 12.19
C THR A 84 -16.84 5.39 11.68
N ASN A 85 -17.46 6.48 12.11
CA ASN A 85 -16.87 7.83 12.00
C ASN A 85 -15.48 7.95 12.68
N ASP A 86 -14.98 6.84 13.24
CA ASP A 86 -13.71 6.63 13.94
C ASP A 86 -12.58 6.08 13.05
N CYS A 87 -12.87 5.65 11.80
CA CYS A 87 -11.82 5.16 10.91
C CYS A 87 -10.96 6.32 10.38
N GLY A 88 -9.80 6.53 11.02
CA GLY A 88 -8.77 7.49 10.63
C GLY A 88 -8.02 7.14 9.34
N LEU A 89 -8.51 6.24 8.50
CA LEU A 89 -7.85 5.82 7.26
C LEU A 89 -8.69 6.13 6.01
N PHE A 90 -8.03 6.48 4.90
CA PHE A 90 -8.65 6.69 3.59
C PHE A 90 -8.26 5.56 2.62
N PRO A 91 -9.22 5.01 1.85
CA PRO A 91 -8.91 3.99 0.84
C PRO A 91 -8.07 4.60 -0.27
N LEU A 92 -7.12 3.82 -0.77
CA LEU A 92 -6.37 4.17 -1.97
C LEU A 92 -6.95 3.39 -3.14
N THR A 93 -7.78 4.04 -3.96
CA THR A 93 -8.49 3.40 -5.08
C THR A 93 -7.54 2.86 -6.15
N TRP A 94 -6.41 3.54 -6.38
CA TRP A 94 -5.34 3.07 -7.26
C TRP A 94 -4.51 1.89 -6.70
N ARG A 95 -4.67 1.56 -5.41
CA ARG A 95 -3.80 0.63 -4.68
C ARG A 95 -4.64 -0.34 -3.86
N TRP A 96 -5.15 -1.35 -4.56
CA TRP A 96 -6.03 -2.39 -4.02
C TRP A 96 -5.44 -3.00 -2.74
N GLY A 97 -6.26 -3.11 -1.68
CA GLY A 97 -5.81 -3.71 -0.43
C GLY A 97 -5.05 -2.77 0.51
N TRP A 98 -4.88 -1.49 0.17
CA TRP A 98 -4.18 -0.51 1.00
C TRP A 98 -5.06 0.69 1.36
N CYS A 99 -4.92 1.13 2.61
CA CYS A 99 -5.47 2.37 3.13
C CYS A 99 -4.32 3.25 3.59
N ARG A 100 -4.45 4.56 3.46
CA ARG A 100 -3.48 5.51 4.03
C ARG A 100 -4.05 6.12 5.29
N GLU A 101 -3.17 6.59 6.17
CA GLU A 101 -3.58 7.51 7.23
C GLU A 101 -4.36 8.70 6.64
N ARG A 102 -5.43 9.09 7.34
CA ARG A 102 -6.09 10.36 7.13
C ARG A 102 -5.12 11.43 7.60
N VAL A 103 -4.22 11.82 6.73
CA VAL A 103 -3.61 13.13 6.84
C VAL A 103 -4.77 14.08 6.68
N SER A 104 -5.14 14.77 7.76
CA SER A 104 -5.97 15.96 7.65
C SER A 104 -5.30 16.82 6.59
N MET A 105 -5.87 16.83 5.39
CA MET A 105 -5.65 17.90 4.44
C MET A 105 -6.32 19.11 5.10
N ALA A 106 -5.70 19.63 6.16
CA ALA A 106 -5.95 20.96 6.64
C ALA A 106 -5.82 21.78 5.36
N ARG A 107 -6.96 22.21 4.82
CA ARG A 107 -6.98 23.13 3.69
C ARG A 107 -5.97 24.20 4.07
N PRO A 108 -4.97 24.51 3.24
CA PRO A 108 -4.13 25.66 3.52
C PRO A 108 -5.11 26.80 3.83
N GLN A 109 -5.00 27.37 5.03
CA GLN A 109 -5.81 28.53 5.41
C GLN A 109 -5.63 29.50 4.25
N ARG A 110 -6.71 29.74 3.48
CA ARG A 110 -6.71 30.84 2.52
C ARG A 110 -6.40 32.06 3.36
N LYS A 111 -5.16 32.54 3.35
CA LYS A 111 -4.85 33.86 3.89
C LYS A 111 -5.80 34.80 3.16
N ALA A 112 -6.78 35.30 3.89
CA ALA A 112 -7.64 36.36 3.39
C ALA A 112 -6.68 37.46 2.90
N ARG A 113 -6.74 37.78 1.61
CA ARG A 113 -6.13 39.01 1.11
C ARG A 113 -6.90 40.14 1.79
N GLY A 114 -6.33 40.68 2.86
CA GLY A 114 -6.75 41.94 3.46
C GLY A 114 -6.51 43.06 2.44
N GLY A 115 -7.50 43.95 2.37
CA GLY A 115 -7.58 45.07 1.43
C GLY A 115 -6.81 46.29 1.86
#